data_AF-A0AAD6AEW6-F1
#
_entry.id   AF-A0AAD6AEW6-F1
#
_cell.length_a   1.000
_cell.length_b   1.000
_cell.length_c   1.000
_cell.angle_alpha   90.00
_cell.angle_beta   90.00
_cell.angle_gamma   90.00
#
_symmetry.space_group_name_H-M   'P 1'
#
loop_
_entity.id
_entity.type
_entity.pdbx_description
1 polymer ?
#
loop_
_entity_poly.entity_id
_entity_poly.type
_entity_poly.pdbx_seq_one_letter_code
_entity_poly.pdbx_strand_id
1 'polypeptide(L)'
;MASSLEEGFCCSVCHEVFRDPVLLSCSHSFCRDCLQSWWTGKVIKECPLCKRRSSRSEPPSNLVLKNLCESFLQERDQRSSEALCSLHSEKLKLFCLDHQQPLPSGALIDQAKHLGNLSFNILSKMKDMVSYSPLILDPNTAGSNLTLSEDLTSVRLREEEQELPDNPERLSGAFCSVLGSEGFDSGTHSWDVQFGDSKEYGSVVLPLEKKLRRVRVNLDWNRGKLAFSDPDTNTHIHTFTHTFTERVFPYINNEDTLPRQMLPVTISVRVEQQE
;
A
#
# COMPACT_ATOMS: atom_id res chain seq x y z
N MET A 1 -13.48 -16.14 0.72
CA MET A 1 -12.17 -16.45 1.33
C MET A 1 -11.70 -15.17 1.98
N ALA A 2 -11.30 -15.21 3.25
CA ALA A 2 -10.81 -14.04 3.98
C ALA A 2 -9.62 -13.44 3.23
N SER A 3 -9.63 -12.13 3.01
CA SER A 3 -8.49 -11.46 2.38
C SER A 3 -7.24 -11.65 3.27
N SER A 4 -6.04 -11.75 2.66
CA SER A 4 -4.76 -11.93 3.36
C SER A 4 -4.47 -10.87 4.45
N LEU A 5 -5.24 -9.77 4.47
CA LEU A 5 -5.16 -8.68 5.43
C LEU A 5 -5.97 -8.95 6.71
N GLU A 6 -7.01 -9.78 6.67
CA GLU A 6 -7.81 -10.17 7.83
C GLU A 6 -7.02 -11.09 8.79
N GLU A 7 -5.99 -11.78 8.29
CA GLU A 7 -5.13 -12.67 9.09
C GLU A 7 -4.28 -11.90 10.12
N GLY A 8 -3.97 -10.62 9.87
CA GLY A 8 -3.14 -9.80 10.76
C GLY A 8 -3.87 -9.23 12.00
N PHE A 9 -5.20 -9.20 11.99
CA PHE A 9 -6.01 -8.62 13.07
C PHE A 9 -6.80 -9.64 13.88
N CYS A 10 -6.71 -10.93 13.52
CA CYS A 10 -7.47 -11.99 14.15
C CYS A 10 -6.65 -12.76 15.17
N CYS A 11 -7.27 -13.06 16.30
CA CYS A 11 -6.70 -13.94 17.30
C CYS A 11 -6.73 -15.39 16.81
N SER A 12 -5.58 -16.07 16.80
CA SER A 12 -5.50 -17.45 16.31
C SER A 12 -6.17 -18.50 17.21
N VAL A 13 -6.79 -18.09 18.32
CA VAL A 13 -7.51 -18.98 19.24
C VAL A 13 -9.02 -18.89 19.03
N CYS A 14 -9.57 -17.67 18.94
CA CYS A 14 -11.00 -17.48 18.70
C CYS A 14 -11.34 -17.18 17.24
N HIS A 15 -10.35 -16.94 16.38
CA HIS A 15 -10.48 -16.56 14.97
C HIS A 15 -11.27 -15.26 14.72
N GLU A 16 -11.45 -14.46 15.77
CA GLU A 16 -12.10 -13.15 15.72
C GLU A 16 -11.06 -12.03 15.85
N VAL A 17 -11.44 -10.81 15.45
CA VAL A 17 -10.63 -9.60 15.67
C VAL A 17 -10.24 -9.49 17.15
N PHE A 18 -8.97 -9.16 17.43
CA PHE A 18 -8.48 -9.12 18.80
C PHE A 18 -9.32 -8.24 19.73
N ARG A 19 -9.74 -8.80 20.86
CA ARG A 19 -10.34 -8.07 21.98
C ARG A 19 -9.33 -8.06 23.13
N ASP A 20 -8.90 -6.86 23.50
CA ASP A 20 -7.85 -6.63 24.50
C ASP A 20 -6.60 -7.52 24.27
N PRO A 21 -5.87 -7.32 23.15
CA PRO A 21 -4.72 -8.14 22.81
C PRO A 21 -3.60 -8.03 23.83
N VAL A 22 -3.00 -9.17 24.20
CA VAL A 22 -1.84 -9.27 25.07
C VAL A 22 -0.65 -9.87 24.32
N LEU A 23 0.56 -9.36 24.59
CA LEU A 23 1.79 -9.73 23.88
C LEU A 23 2.66 -10.68 24.72
N LEU A 24 2.95 -11.86 24.18
CA LEU A 24 3.92 -12.77 24.77
C LEU A 24 5.36 -12.41 24.39
N SER A 25 6.33 -12.89 25.18
CA SER A 25 7.78 -12.72 24.90
C SER A 25 8.25 -13.38 23.60
N CYS A 26 7.44 -14.26 23.01
CA CYS A 26 7.66 -14.82 21.68
C CYS A 26 7.09 -13.96 20.55
N SER A 27 6.69 -12.72 20.85
CA SER A 27 6.09 -11.74 19.95
C SER A 27 4.71 -12.12 19.37
N HIS A 28 4.08 -13.17 19.87
CA HIS A 28 2.72 -13.55 19.47
C HIS A 28 1.68 -12.85 20.35
N SER A 29 0.59 -12.40 19.73
CA SER A 29 -0.52 -11.72 20.40
C SER A 29 -1.77 -12.60 20.43
N PHE A 30 -2.55 -12.49 21.50
CA PHE A 30 -3.82 -13.22 21.73
C PHE A 30 -4.80 -12.30 22.45
N CYS A 31 -6.11 -12.51 22.33
CA CYS A 31 -7.06 -11.87 23.25
C CYS A 31 -6.71 -12.29 24.68
N ARG A 32 -6.80 -11.38 25.66
CA ARG A 32 -6.54 -11.68 27.07
C ARG A 32 -7.30 -12.92 27.54
N ASP A 33 -8.61 -12.95 27.26
CA ASP A 33 -9.49 -14.03 27.70
C ASP A 33 -9.14 -15.37 27.03
N CYS A 34 -8.79 -15.33 25.73
CA CYS A 34 -8.36 -16.53 25.01
C CYS A 34 -7.08 -17.12 25.60
N LEU A 35 -6.10 -16.27 25.92
CA LEU A 35 -4.85 -16.71 26.52
C LEU A 35 -5.07 -17.20 27.96
N GLN A 36 -5.89 -16.50 28.73
CA GLN A 36 -6.22 -16.88 30.09
C GLN A 36 -6.93 -18.24 30.12
N SER A 37 -7.94 -18.43 29.27
CA SER A 37 -8.63 -19.71 29.11
C SER A 37 -7.68 -20.83 28.69
N TRP A 38 -6.72 -20.55 27.81
CA TRP A 38 -5.71 -21.52 27.38
C TRP A 38 -4.74 -21.93 28.50
N TRP A 39 -4.47 -21.03 29.43
CA TRP A 39 -3.60 -21.26 30.59
C TRP A 39 -4.33 -21.82 31.82
N THR A 40 -5.66 -21.76 31.86
CA THR A 40 -6.46 -22.31 32.97
C THR A 40 -6.11 -23.78 33.20
N GLY A 41 -5.73 -24.11 34.44
CA GLY A 41 -5.38 -25.48 34.85
C GLY A 41 -4.00 -25.97 34.40
N LYS A 42 -3.20 -25.14 33.71
CA LYS A 42 -1.83 -25.52 33.29
C LYS A 42 -0.78 -25.05 34.28
N VAL A 43 0.09 -25.98 34.69
CA VAL A 43 1.27 -25.67 35.51
C VAL A 43 2.30 -24.87 34.69
N ILE A 44 2.39 -25.15 33.39
CA ILE A 44 3.29 -24.47 32.47
C ILE A 44 2.49 -23.58 31.52
N LYS A 45 2.74 -22.27 31.61
CA LYS A 45 2.14 -21.27 30.72
C LYS A 45 2.92 -21.21 29.41
N GLU A 46 2.31 -21.66 28.32
CA GLU A 46 2.94 -21.72 26.99
C GLU A 46 2.14 -20.92 25.96
N CYS A 47 2.83 -20.42 24.94
CA CYS A 47 2.20 -19.79 23.79
C CYS A 47 1.31 -20.79 23.03
N PRO A 48 0.03 -20.47 22.76
CA PRO A 48 -0.86 -21.32 21.96
C PRO A 48 -0.29 -21.69 20.58
N LEU A 49 0.42 -20.76 19.93
CA LEU A 49 0.97 -20.91 18.58
C LEU A 49 2.29 -21.69 18.56
N CYS A 50 3.35 -21.13 19.17
CA CYS A 50 4.70 -21.69 19.05
C CYS A 50 5.14 -22.56 20.23
N LYS A 51 4.25 -22.79 21.22
CA LYS A 51 4.51 -23.55 22.44
C LYS A 51 5.66 -23.03 23.33
N ARG A 52 6.27 -21.89 22.99
CA ARG A 52 7.31 -21.27 23.84
C ARG A 52 6.74 -20.95 25.21
N ARG A 53 7.46 -21.33 26.27
CA ARG A 53 7.13 -21.02 27.67
C ARG A 53 7.08 -19.51 27.88
N SER A 54 5.99 -19.02 28.45
CA SER A 54 5.83 -17.63 28.84
C SER A 54 6.66 -17.34 30.09
N SER A 55 7.37 -16.22 30.08
CA SER A 55 8.10 -15.70 31.25
C SER A 55 7.19 -14.92 32.20
N ARG A 56 6.02 -14.46 31.75
CA ARG A 56 5.07 -13.66 32.53
C ARG A 56 3.76 -14.40 32.74
N SER A 57 3.27 -14.37 33.98
CA SER A 57 1.95 -14.86 34.37
C SER A 57 0.82 -13.99 33.83
N GLU A 58 1.08 -12.69 33.70
CA GLU A 58 0.22 -11.64 33.14
C GLU A 58 1.01 -10.85 32.09
N PRO A 59 0.79 -11.13 30.79
CA PRO A 59 1.48 -10.41 29.74
C PRO A 59 0.93 -9.00 29.56
N PRO A 60 1.77 -8.04 29.12
CA PRO A 60 1.35 -6.67 28.90
C PRO A 60 0.35 -6.59 27.74
N SER A 61 -0.56 -5.62 27.82
CA SER A 61 -1.47 -5.29 26.72
C SER A 61 -0.70 -4.71 25.55
N ASN A 62 -1.03 -5.13 24.33
CA ASN A 62 -0.54 -4.54 23.11
C ASN A 62 -1.48 -3.38 22.72
N LEU A 63 -1.27 -2.21 23.32
CA LEU A 63 -2.12 -1.03 23.09
C LEU A 63 -2.15 -0.60 21.62
N VAL A 64 -1.03 -0.78 20.91
CA VAL A 64 -0.94 -0.48 19.47
C VAL A 64 -1.90 -1.38 18.69
N LEU A 65 -1.82 -2.68 18.89
CA LEU A 65 -2.72 -3.64 18.23
C LEU A 65 -4.18 -3.42 18.62
N LYS A 66 -4.44 -3.08 19.89
CA LYS A 66 -5.79 -2.73 20.38
C LYS A 66 -6.38 -1.54 19.62
N ASN A 67 -5.64 -0.44 19.53
CA ASN A 67 -6.09 0.77 18.83
C ASN A 67 -6.32 0.52 17.33
N LEU A 68 -5.50 -0.34 16.71
CA LEU A 68 -5.68 -0.72 15.31
C LEU A 68 -6.93 -1.58 15.12
N CYS A 69 -7.17 -2.57 15.99
CA CYS A 69 -8.38 -3.38 15.96
C CYS A 69 -9.65 -2.56 16.20
N GLU A 70 -9.62 -1.61 17.13
CA GLU A 70 -10.72 -0.69 17.38
C GLU A 70 -11.03 0.20 16.16
N SER A 71 -9.99 0.70 15.48
CA SER A 71 -10.15 1.48 14.24
C SER A 71 -10.77 0.60 13.13
N PHE A 72 -10.28 -0.63 12.97
CA PHE A 72 -10.80 -1.59 12.00
C PHE A 72 -12.29 -1.94 12.25
N LEU A 73 -12.69 -2.08 13.51
CA LEU A 73 -14.08 -2.33 13.88
C LEU A 73 -14.98 -1.11 13.61
N GLN A 74 -14.50 0.12 13.88
CA GLN A 74 -15.25 1.33 13.55
C GLN A 74 -15.50 1.48 12.03
N GLU A 75 -14.49 1.18 11.20
CA GLU A 75 -14.65 1.17 9.75
C GLU A 75 -15.66 0.10 9.27
N ARG A 76 -15.68 -1.07 9.93
CA ARG A 76 -16.63 -2.15 9.65
C ARG A 76 -18.06 -1.80 10.10
N ASP A 77 -18.23 -1.18 11.27
CA ASP A 77 -19.54 -0.81 11.79
C ASP A 77 -20.17 0.32 10.96
N GLN A 78 -19.37 1.27 10.48
CA GLN A 78 -19.81 2.31 9.55
C GLN A 78 -20.28 1.76 8.18
N ARG A 79 -19.78 0.58 7.78
CA ARG A 79 -20.26 -0.17 6.60
C ARG A 79 -21.56 -0.95 6.85
N SER A 80 -21.94 -1.19 8.11
CA SER A 80 -23.01 -2.12 8.50
C SER A 80 -24.37 -1.47 8.79
N SER A 81 -24.44 -0.13 8.90
CA SER A 81 -25.71 0.61 8.86
C SER A 81 -26.25 0.63 7.42
N GLU A 82 -26.74 -0.53 6.98
CA GLU A 82 -27.15 -0.84 5.61
C GLU A 82 -28.46 -0.12 5.22
N ALA A 83 -28.37 0.85 4.31
CA ALA A 83 -29.53 1.31 3.56
C ALA A 83 -29.98 0.21 2.57
N LEU A 84 -31.26 -0.16 2.63
CA LEU A 84 -31.89 -1.10 1.69
C LEU A 84 -32.41 -0.34 0.47
N CYS A 85 -32.30 -0.93 -0.72
CA CYS A 85 -32.91 -0.36 -1.92
C CYS A 85 -34.45 -0.40 -1.82
N SER A 86 -35.12 0.75 -1.88
CA SER A 86 -36.60 0.83 -1.74
C SER A 86 -37.39 0.09 -2.83
N LEU A 87 -36.76 -0.19 -3.98
CA LEU A 87 -37.38 -0.89 -5.11
C LEU A 87 -37.17 -2.41 -5.08
N HIS A 88 -36.02 -2.87 -4.57
CA HIS A 88 -35.62 -4.28 -4.66
C HIS A 88 -35.42 -4.95 -3.29
N SER A 89 -35.46 -4.19 -2.18
CA SER A 89 -35.23 -4.66 -0.80
C SER A 89 -33.91 -5.43 -0.63
N GLU A 90 -32.93 -5.18 -1.50
CA GLU A 90 -31.59 -5.75 -1.46
C GLU A 90 -30.61 -4.80 -0.75
N LYS A 91 -29.54 -5.37 -0.19
CA LYS A 91 -28.45 -4.63 0.45
C LYS A 91 -27.63 -3.87 -0.59
N LEU A 92 -27.53 -2.54 -0.46
CA LEU A 92 -26.73 -1.69 -1.35
C LEU A 92 -25.24 -1.99 -1.12
N LYS A 93 -24.54 -2.46 -2.16
CA LYS A 93 -23.18 -3.03 -2.00
C LYS A 93 -22.01 -2.06 -2.15
N LEU A 94 -22.17 -0.84 -2.66
CA LEU A 94 -21.07 0.14 -2.77
C LEU A 94 -21.60 1.58 -2.77
N PHE A 95 -20.90 2.48 -2.08
CA PHE A 95 -21.19 3.92 -2.01
C PHE A 95 -19.96 4.73 -2.41
N CYS A 96 -20.16 5.88 -3.09
CA CYS A 96 -19.13 6.89 -3.27
C CYS A 96 -18.86 7.58 -1.92
N LEU A 97 -17.62 7.56 -1.41
CA LEU A 97 -17.28 8.11 -0.09
C LEU A 97 -17.45 9.64 -0.02
N ASP A 98 -17.23 10.36 -1.11
CA ASP A 98 -17.36 11.82 -1.15
C ASP A 98 -18.83 12.28 -1.13
N HIS A 99 -19.73 11.46 -1.69
CA HIS A 99 -21.12 11.84 -1.92
C HIS A 99 -22.15 10.99 -1.14
N GLN A 100 -21.73 9.94 -0.45
CA GLN A 100 -22.58 8.95 0.25
C GLN A 100 -23.76 8.44 -0.60
N GLN A 101 -23.58 8.34 -1.92
CA GLN A 101 -24.61 7.89 -2.86
C GLN A 101 -24.34 6.47 -3.36
N PRO A 102 -25.39 5.65 -3.62
CA PRO A 102 -25.23 4.31 -4.16
C PRO A 102 -24.63 4.35 -5.56
N LEU A 103 -23.61 3.53 -5.80
CA LEU A 103 -23.03 3.41 -7.13
C LEU A 103 -23.96 2.57 -8.04
N PRO A 104 -24.21 3.00 -9.30
CA PRO A 104 -24.92 2.19 -10.27
C PRO A 104 -24.21 0.84 -10.50
N SER A 105 -24.98 -0.22 -10.78
CA SER A 105 -24.43 -1.51 -11.20
C SER A 105 -23.65 -1.34 -12.50
N GLY A 106 -22.31 -1.31 -12.41
CA GLY A 106 -21.40 -0.97 -13.52
C GLY A 106 -20.36 0.11 -13.19
N ALA A 107 -20.41 0.73 -12.02
CA ALA A 107 -19.37 1.66 -11.57
C ALA A 107 -18.06 0.92 -11.27
N LEU A 108 -16.95 1.46 -11.77
CA LEU A 108 -15.61 0.92 -11.52
C LEU A 108 -15.24 1.07 -10.05
N ILE A 109 -14.73 -0.01 -9.50
CA ILE A 109 -14.15 -0.05 -8.16
C ILE A 109 -12.72 0.46 -8.29
N ASP A 110 -12.42 1.59 -7.64
CA ASP A 110 -11.08 2.15 -7.52
C ASP A 110 -10.23 1.27 -6.60
N GLN A 111 -9.67 0.20 -7.17
CA GLN A 111 -8.88 -0.80 -6.44
C GLN A 111 -7.68 -0.17 -5.74
N ALA A 112 -7.10 0.89 -6.31
CA ALA A 112 -6.01 1.62 -5.71
C ALA A 112 -6.46 2.33 -4.42
N LYS A 113 -7.64 2.95 -4.38
CA LYS A 113 -8.20 3.50 -3.12
C LYS A 113 -8.53 2.41 -2.10
N HIS A 114 -8.94 1.22 -2.54
CA HIS A 114 -9.29 0.13 -1.63
C HIS A 114 -8.09 -0.59 -1.01
N LEU A 115 -7.04 -0.86 -1.80
CA LEU A 115 -5.78 -1.44 -1.30
C LEU A 115 -4.88 -0.37 -0.65
N GLY A 116 -4.93 0.85 -1.19
CA GLY A 116 -4.27 2.02 -0.66
C GLY A 116 -4.73 2.33 0.75
N ASN A 117 -6.04 2.38 1.03
CA ASN A 117 -6.57 2.77 2.35
C ASN A 117 -5.96 2.00 3.53
N LEU A 118 -5.72 0.69 3.41
CA LEU A 118 -5.25 -0.12 4.54
C LEU A 118 -3.77 0.15 4.88
N SER A 119 -2.93 0.25 3.85
CA SER A 119 -1.51 0.65 4.00
C SER A 119 -1.43 2.13 4.37
N PHE A 120 -2.25 2.96 3.72
CA PHE A 120 -2.37 4.39 3.90
C PHE A 120 -2.81 4.76 5.31
N ASN A 121 -3.74 4.07 5.97
CA ASN A 121 -4.18 4.44 7.33
C ASN A 121 -3.11 4.15 8.40
N ILE A 122 -2.25 3.16 8.18
CA ILE A 122 -1.08 2.90 9.04
C ILE A 122 0.03 3.90 8.74
N LEU A 123 0.30 4.17 7.46
CA LEU A 123 1.41 5.02 6.99
C LEU A 123 1.10 6.52 7.07
N SER A 124 -0.16 6.92 6.97
CA SER A 124 -0.69 8.27 7.23
C SER A 124 -0.52 8.65 8.70
N LYS A 125 -0.79 7.71 9.62
CA LYS A 125 -0.50 7.89 11.05
C LYS A 125 1.01 7.93 11.34
N MET A 126 1.85 7.48 10.40
CA MET A 126 3.32 7.62 10.44
C MET A 126 3.83 8.81 9.61
N LYS A 127 2.99 9.47 8.80
CA LYS A 127 3.38 10.56 7.88
C LYS A 127 3.97 11.76 8.63
N ASP A 128 3.55 11.96 9.87
CA ASP A 128 4.08 13.00 10.76
C ASP A 128 5.47 12.67 11.34
N MET A 129 5.93 11.41 11.22
CA MET A 129 7.23 10.94 11.73
C MET A 129 8.20 10.48 10.62
N VAL A 130 7.68 10.04 9.47
CA VAL A 130 8.44 9.51 8.33
C VAL A 130 7.77 9.97 7.04
N SER A 131 8.51 10.53 6.09
CA SER A 131 7.98 10.85 4.76
C SER A 131 7.84 9.58 3.93
N TYR A 132 6.77 8.82 4.19
CA TYR A 132 6.39 7.65 3.39
C TYR A 132 5.37 8.05 2.34
N SER A 133 5.67 7.80 1.06
CA SER A 133 4.74 8.01 -0.05
C SER A 133 4.30 6.62 -0.55
N PRO A 134 3.03 6.22 -0.38
CA PRO A 134 2.54 4.96 -0.95
C PRO A 134 2.56 5.08 -2.49
N LEU A 135 3.35 4.23 -3.14
CA LEU A 135 3.49 4.23 -4.61
C LEU A 135 2.66 3.08 -5.15
N ILE A 136 1.38 3.36 -5.32
CA ILE A 136 0.40 2.43 -5.86
C ILE A 136 0.09 2.90 -7.27
N LEU A 137 0.14 1.99 -8.23
CA LEU A 137 -0.26 2.25 -9.61
C LEU A 137 -1.77 2.15 -9.72
N ASP A 138 -2.37 3.01 -10.54
CA ASP A 138 -3.80 3.07 -10.74
C ASP A 138 -4.24 2.21 -11.94
N PRO A 139 -4.95 1.08 -11.72
CA PRO A 139 -5.44 0.23 -12.79
C PRO A 139 -6.42 0.94 -13.75
N ASN A 140 -7.14 1.97 -13.29
CA ASN A 140 -8.08 2.71 -14.12
C ASN A 140 -7.37 3.57 -15.17
N THR A 141 -6.10 3.90 -14.95
CA THR A 141 -5.27 4.69 -15.89
C THR A 141 -4.49 3.83 -16.86
N ALA A 142 -4.28 2.55 -16.54
CA ALA A 142 -3.41 1.65 -17.29
C ALA A 142 -3.93 1.33 -18.69
N GLY A 143 -3.02 1.24 -19.67
CA GLY A 143 -3.32 0.74 -21.01
C GLY A 143 -3.80 -0.73 -21.02
N SER A 144 -4.61 -1.11 -22.02
CA SER A 144 -5.14 -2.47 -22.19
C SER A 144 -4.07 -3.55 -22.34
N ASN A 145 -2.88 -3.17 -22.77
CA ASN A 145 -1.74 -4.03 -22.98
C ASN A 145 -0.84 -4.20 -21.74
N LEU A 146 -1.21 -3.62 -20.60
CA LEU A 146 -0.45 -3.72 -19.37
C LEU A 146 -1.07 -4.72 -18.40
N THR A 147 -0.21 -5.32 -17.57
CA THR A 147 -0.62 -6.09 -16.41
C THR A 147 0.08 -5.57 -15.18
N LEU A 148 -0.71 -5.22 -14.17
CA LEU A 148 -0.24 -4.81 -12.85
C LEU A 148 -0.09 -6.03 -11.93
N SER A 149 0.82 -5.96 -10.97
CA SER A 149 0.88 -6.94 -9.87
C SER A 149 -0.29 -6.81 -8.90
N GLU A 150 -0.55 -7.85 -8.10
CA GLU A 150 -1.64 -7.86 -7.10
C GLU A 150 -1.52 -6.73 -6.06
N ASP A 151 -0.29 -6.34 -5.72
CA ASP A 151 0.02 -5.24 -4.80
C ASP A 151 0.05 -3.86 -5.49
N LEU A 152 -0.19 -3.81 -6.81
CA LEU A 152 -0.19 -2.61 -7.64
C LEU A 152 1.13 -1.81 -7.61
N THR A 153 2.27 -2.42 -7.26
CA THR A 153 3.57 -1.72 -7.24
C THR A 153 4.38 -1.94 -8.53
N SER A 154 3.97 -2.88 -9.39
CA SER A 154 4.71 -3.22 -10.59
C SER A 154 3.82 -3.36 -11.82
N VAL A 155 4.42 -3.13 -12.99
CA VAL A 155 3.74 -3.16 -14.28
C VAL A 155 4.62 -3.83 -15.34
N ARG A 156 4.02 -4.67 -16.18
CA ARG A 156 4.67 -5.31 -17.34
C ARG A 156 3.77 -5.30 -18.57
N LEU A 157 4.39 -5.33 -19.74
CA LEU A 157 3.70 -5.55 -21.01
C LEU A 157 3.16 -6.98 -21.06
N ARG A 158 1.98 -7.12 -21.65
CA ARG A 158 1.36 -8.39 -22.03
C ARG A 158 1.32 -8.49 -23.56
N GLU A 159 1.39 -9.71 -24.08
CA GLU A 159 1.30 -9.98 -25.52
C GLU A 159 -0.11 -9.76 -26.10
N GLU A 160 -1.15 -10.05 -25.30
CA GLU A 160 -2.56 -9.90 -25.67
C GLU A 160 -3.21 -8.74 -24.90
N GLU A 161 -4.02 -7.94 -25.58
CA GLU A 161 -4.78 -6.86 -24.93
C GLU A 161 -5.90 -7.42 -24.05
N GLN A 162 -6.10 -6.79 -22.89
CA GLN A 162 -7.22 -7.09 -22.02
C GLN A 162 -8.44 -6.24 -22.38
N GLU A 163 -9.61 -6.87 -22.37
CA GLU A 163 -10.91 -6.18 -22.37
C GLU A 163 -11.05 -5.38 -21.08
N LEU A 164 -10.90 -4.06 -21.19
CA LEU A 164 -11.02 -3.13 -20.09
C LEU A 164 -12.19 -2.17 -20.32
N PRO A 165 -12.88 -1.77 -19.25
CA PRO A 165 -13.98 -0.81 -19.35
C PRO A 165 -13.47 0.53 -19.87
N ASP A 166 -14.24 1.16 -20.75
CA ASP A 166 -13.92 2.48 -21.27
C ASP A 166 -14.30 3.55 -20.23
N ASN A 167 -13.31 3.97 -19.44
CA ASN A 167 -13.45 4.98 -18.41
C ASN A 167 -12.58 6.19 -18.74
N PRO A 168 -13.01 7.41 -18.35
CA PRO A 168 -12.34 8.65 -18.76
C PRO A 168 -10.90 8.79 -18.25
N GLU A 169 -10.54 8.08 -17.18
CA GLU A 169 -9.18 8.07 -16.62
C GLU A 169 -8.20 7.23 -17.45
N ARG A 170 -8.70 6.39 -18.37
CA ARG A 170 -7.89 5.50 -19.18
C ARG A 170 -7.06 6.30 -20.18
N LEU A 171 -5.75 6.07 -20.18
CA LEU A 171 -4.82 6.70 -21.11
C LEU A 171 -4.91 6.06 -22.52
N SER A 172 -6.05 6.20 -23.18
CA SER A 172 -6.39 5.56 -24.47
C SER A 172 -5.42 5.89 -25.61
N GLY A 173 -4.66 6.99 -25.52
CA GLY A 173 -3.63 7.38 -26.49
C GLY A 173 -2.18 7.04 -26.10
N ALA A 174 -1.93 6.56 -24.88
CA ALA A 174 -0.59 6.24 -24.38
C ALA A 174 -0.49 4.74 -24.10
N PHE A 175 -0.30 3.96 -25.17
CA PHE A 175 0.00 2.53 -25.09
C PHE A 175 1.13 2.28 -24.09
N CYS A 176 1.05 1.18 -23.33
CA CYS A 176 2.08 0.79 -22.36
C CYS A 176 2.30 1.75 -21.17
N SER A 177 1.34 2.63 -20.85
CA SER A 177 1.50 3.64 -19.80
C SER A 177 0.52 3.48 -18.63
N VAL A 178 0.96 3.88 -17.43
CA VAL A 178 0.16 3.89 -16.20
C VAL A 178 0.60 5.02 -15.26
N LEU A 179 -0.35 5.58 -14.51
CA LEU A 179 -0.09 6.60 -13.49
C LEU A 179 -0.11 6.00 -12.09
N GLY A 180 0.54 6.70 -11.15
CA GLY A 180 0.31 6.48 -9.73
C GLY A 180 -1.10 6.93 -9.32
N SER A 181 -1.68 6.27 -8.32
CA SER A 181 -3.00 6.58 -7.79
C SER A 181 -3.05 7.89 -7.00
N GLU A 182 -1.91 8.33 -6.48
CA GLU A 182 -1.76 9.60 -5.79
C GLU A 182 -0.74 10.48 -6.51
N GLY A 183 -1.07 11.76 -6.57
CA GLY A 183 -0.17 12.79 -7.08
C GLY A 183 0.25 13.75 -5.97
N PHE A 184 1.38 14.39 -6.18
CA PHE A 184 2.02 15.30 -5.23
C PHE A 184 1.70 16.75 -5.57
N ASP A 185 1.27 17.52 -4.58
CA ASP A 185 0.96 18.95 -4.69
C ASP A 185 1.80 19.82 -3.74
N SER A 186 2.73 19.21 -2.98
CA SER A 186 3.65 19.91 -2.09
C SER A 186 4.73 18.97 -1.56
N GLY A 187 5.83 19.52 -1.03
CA GLY A 187 6.82 18.74 -0.26
C GLY A 187 7.92 18.08 -1.09
N THR A 188 8.62 17.13 -0.46
CA THR A 188 9.72 16.38 -1.05
C THR A 188 9.43 14.89 -0.96
N HIS A 189 9.53 14.20 -2.09
CA HIS A 189 9.20 12.79 -2.25
C HIS A 189 10.35 12.06 -2.92
N SER A 190 10.60 10.82 -2.49
CA SER A 190 11.65 9.99 -3.06
C SER A 190 11.16 8.56 -3.22
N TRP A 191 11.45 7.99 -4.37
CA TRP A 191 11.18 6.59 -4.64
C TRP A 191 12.20 5.99 -5.60
N ASP A 192 12.32 4.68 -5.54
CA ASP A 192 13.17 3.94 -6.43
C ASP A 192 12.32 3.24 -7.51
N VAL A 193 12.75 3.28 -8.76
CA VAL A 193 12.17 2.51 -9.86
C VAL A 193 13.16 1.42 -10.24
N GLN A 194 12.75 0.17 -10.07
CA GLN A 194 13.55 -0.99 -10.43
C GLN A 194 13.17 -1.50 -11.82
N PHE A 195 14.19 -1.79 -12.62
CA PHE A 195 14.07 -2.34 -13.97
C PHE A 195 14.48 -3.82 -13.93
N GLY A 196 13.77 -4.68 -14.66
CA GLY A 196 14.26 -6.02 -14.96
C GLY A 196 15.56 -5.99 -15.78
N ASP A 197 16.26 -7.12 -15.91
CA ASP A 197 17.44 -7.26 -16.78
C ASP A 197 17.04 -7.23 -18.28
N SER A 198 16.38 -6.15 -18.71
CA SER A 198 15.91 -5.93 -20.08
C SER A 198 17.06 -5.92 -21.07
N LYS A 199 16.86 -6.55 -22.23
CA LYS A 199 17.85 -6.61 -23.31
C LYS A 199 17.78 -5.40 -24.26
N GLU A 200 16.72 -4.60 -24.20
CA GLU A 200 16.49 -3.53 -25.16
C GLU A 200 16.21 -2.21 -24.44
N TYR A 201 17.12 -1.27 -24.62
CA TYR A 201 16.89 0.10 -24.21
C TYR A 201 16.05 0.79 -25.27
N GLY A 202 14.84 1.23 -24.90
CA GLY A 202 14.26 2.40 -25.54
C GLY A 202 15.28 3.53 -25.52
N SER A 203 15.34 4.30 -26.62
CA SER A 203 16.32 5.37 -26.91
C SER A 203 16.93 6.01 -25.65
N VAL A 204 18.15 5.62 -25.27
CA VAL A 204 18.82 6.23 -24.11
C VAL A 204 19.29 7.62 -24.54
N VAL A 205 18.53 8.64 -24.17
CA VAL A 205 18.85 10.05 -24.47
C VAL A 205 20.07 10.54 -23.67
N LEU A 206 20.43 9.87 -22.57
CA LEU A 206 21.55 10.23 -21.69
C LEU A 206 22.67 9.19 -21.74
N PRO A 207 23.92 9.57 -22.06
CA PRO A 207 25.04 8.63 -22.06
C PRO A 207 25.34 8.17 -20.62
N LEU A 208 24.92 6.94 -20.29
CA LEU A 208 25.22 6.29 -19.02
C LEU A 208 26.42 5.36 -19.20
N GLU A 209 27.46 5.53 -18.38
CA GLU A 209 28.66 4.68 -18.42
C GLU A 209 28.39 3.23 -17.95
N LYS A 210 27.28 3.02 -17.23
CA LYS A 210 26.90 1.72 -16.65
C LYS A 210 25.42 1.43 -16.87
N LYS A 211 25.10 0.14 -17.01
CA LYS A 211 23.73 -0.36 -16.99
C LYS A 211 23.18 -0.26 -15.56
N LEU A 212 22.17 0.59 -15.38
CA LEU A 212 21.48 0.73 -14.10
C LEU A 212 20.37 -0.31 -13.98
N ARG A 213 20.27 -0.94 -12.81
CA ARG A 213 19.15 -1.84 -12.46
C ARG A 213 18.03 -1.11 -11.73
N ARG A 214 18.33 0.06 -11.19
CA ARG A 214 17.40 0.89 -10.43
C ARG A 214 17.80 2.34 -10.59
N VAL A 215 16.81 3.23 -10.58
CA VAL A 215 17.01 4.68 -10.55
C VAL A 215 16.18 5.25 -9.40
N ARG A 216 16.81 6.10 -8.60
CA ARG A 216 16.13 6.90 -7.59
C ARG A 216 15.58 8.17 -8.22
N VAL A 217 14.30 8.41 -8.00
CA VAL A 217 13.58 9.62 -8.39
C VAL A 217 13.37 10.46 -7.14
N ASN A 218 13.75 11.74 -7.20
CA ASN A 218 13.57 12.71 -6.14
C ASN A 218 12.77 13.89 -6.68
N LEU A 219 11.56 14.09 -6.17
CA LEU A 219 10.73 15.24 -6.47
C LEU A 219 10.79 16.22 -5.29
N ASP A 220 11.27 17.42 -5.54
CA ASP A 220 11.09 18.57 -4.65
C ASP A 220 10.09 19.50 -5.31
N TRP A 221 8.81 19.32 -4.95
CA TRP A 221 7.70 20.06 -5.55
C TRP A 221 7.82 21.56 -5.23
N ASN A 222 8.15 21.88 -3.97
CA ASN A 222 8.27 23.25 -3.48
C ASN A 222 9.36 24.05 -4.19
N ARG A 223 10.49 23.40 -4.52
CA ARG A 223 11.60 24.04 -5.24
C ARG A 223 11.56 23.81 -6.75
N GLY A 224 10.57 23.08 -7.25
CA GLY A 224 10.43 22.85 -8.67
C GLY A 224 11.51 21.95 -9.25
N LYS A 225 12.00 20.94 -8.52
CA LYS A 225 13.09 20.08 -8.99
C LYS A 225 12.66 18.62 -9.08
N LEU A 226 12.98 17.97 -10.18
CA LEU A 226 12.85 16.52 -10.37
C LEU A 226 14.23 15.95 -10.73
N ALA A 227 14.84 15.22 -9.79
CA ALA A 227 16.18 14.69 -9.93
C ALA A 227 16.20 13.15 -10.00
N PHE A 228 17.14 12.63 -10.78
CA PHE A 228 17.40 11.21 -10.98
C PHE A 228 18.82 10.90 -10.55
N SER A 229 19.00 9.78 -9.84
CA SER A 229 20.30 9.33 -9.35
C SER A 229 20.38 7.81 -9.33
N ASP A 230 21.59 7.28 -9.41
CA ASP A 230 21.87 5.86 -9.13
C ASP A 230 21.82 5.65 -7.61
N PRO A 231 20.88 4.85 -7.06
CA PRO A 231 20.76 4.64 -5.63
C PRO A 231 21.93 3.84 -5.03
N ASP A 232 22.63 3.03 -5.82
CA ASP A 232 23.70 2.15 -5.34
C ASP A 232 25.01 2.93 -5.12
N THR A 233 25.29 3.88 -6.01
CA THR A 233 26.49 4.72 -5.95
C THR A 233 26.23 6.15 -5.47
N ASN A 234 24.96 6.51 -5.33
CA ASN A 234 24.50 7.89 -5.11
C ASN A 234 25.00 8.87 -6.19
N THR A 235 25.26 8.38 -7.40
CA THR A 235 25.73 9.20 -8.52
C THR A 235 24.55 9.96 -9.13
N HIS A 236 24.72 11.26 -9.34
CA HIS A 236 23.71 12.07 -10.00
C HIS A 236 23.60 11.71 -11.49
N ILE A 237 22.37 11.53 -12.00
CA ILE A 237 22.11 11.24 -13.41
C ILE A 237 21.63 12.52 -14.11
N HIS A 238 20.53 13.10 -13.64
CA HIS A 238 19.94 14.28 -14.27
C HIS A 238 18.99 15.04 -13.34
N THR A 239 18.79 16.34 -13.56
CA THR A 239 17.78 17.16 -12.86
C THR A 239 17.00 18.00 -13.85
N PHE A 240 15.67 17.90 -13.84
CA PHE A 240 14.78 18.88 -14.44
C PHE A 240 14.39 19.94 -13.42
N THR A 241 14.32 21.19 -13.87
CA THR A 241 13.78 22.29 -13.08
C THR A 241 12.54 22.81 -13.76
N HIS A 242 11.44 22.92 -13.03
CA HIS A 242 10.14 23.35 -13.53
C HIS A 242 9.34 24.07 -12.45
N THR A 243 8.45 24.98 -12.82
CA THR A 243 7.53 25.61 -11.86
C THR A 243 6.23 24.82 -11.85
N PHE A 244 6.09 23.88 -10.90
CA PHE A 244 4.86 23.08 -10.80
C PHE A 244 3.69 23.94 -10.31
N THR A 245 2.62 23.99 -11.09
CA THR A 245 1.36 24.68 -10.73
C THR A 245 0.23 23.72 -10.43
N GLU A 246 0.37 22.47 -10.90
CA GLU A 246 -0.61 21.41 -10.75
C GLU A 246 0.00 20.20 -10.04
N ARG A 247 -0.87 19.28 -9.63
CA ARG A 247 -0.50 18.04 -8.99
C ARG A 247 0.31 17.17 -9.96
N VAL A 248 1.45 16.65 -9.48
CA VAL A 248 2.37 15.82 -10.27
C VAL A 248 2.16 14.35 -9.92
N PHE A 249 1.86 13.53 -10.91
CA PHE A 249 1.67 12.09 -10.74
C PHE A 249 2.91 11.31 -11.18
N PRO A 250 3.32 10.25 -10.46
CA PRO A 250 4.25 9.27 -10.99
C PRO A 250 3.71 8.70 -12.30
N TYR A 251 4.56 8.62 -13.32
CA TYR A 251 4.23 8.08 -14.62
C TYR A 251 5.22 6.96 -14.97
N ILE A 252 4.70 5.81 -15.35
CA ILE A 252 5.51 4.68 -15.84
C ILE A 252 5.03 4.30 -17.22
N ASN A 253 5.98 4.27 -18.14
CA ASN A 253 5.84 3.60 -19.42
C ASN A 253 6.67 2.31 -19.40
N ASN A 254 6.09 1.18 -19.81
CA ASN A 254 6.79 -0.08 -19.92
C ASN A 254 6.36 -0.87 -21.17
N GLU A 255 7.22 -0.87 -22.19
CA GLU A 255 7.07 -1.67 -23.41
C GLU A 255 7.75 -3.06 -23.31
N ASP A 256 8.21 -3.46 -22.12
CA ASP A 256 8.87 -4.75 -21.89
C ASP A 256 7.95 -5.71 -21.11
N THR A 257 8.05 -7.00 -21.44
CA THR A 257 7.46 -8.13 -20.71
C THR A 257 8.04 -8.30 -19.29
N LEU A 258 9.24 -7.76 -19.05
CA LEU A 258 9.83 -7.69 -17.72
C LEU A 258 9.19 -6.58 -16.88
N PRO A 259 8.91 -6.83 -15.59
CA PRO A 259 8.23 -5.85 -14.75
C PRO A 259 9.13 -4.66 -14.43
N ARG A 260 8.52 -3.47 -14.42
CA ARG A 260 9.05 -2.28 -13.76
C ARG A 260 8.34 -2.12 -12.43
N GLN A 261 9.10 -2.02 -11.35
CA GLN A 261 8.56 -1.97 -10.00
C GLN A 261 8.91 -0.64 -9.32
N MET A 262 7.91 -0.02 -8.71
CA MET A 262 8.08 1.12 -7.80
C MET A 262 8.37 0.61 -6.40
N LEU A 263 9.39 1.16 -5.78
CA LEU A 263 9.82 0.80 -4.44
C LEU A 263 9.84 2.05 -3.57
N PRO A 264 9.16 2.04 -2.41
CA PRO A 264 9.26 3.13 -1.46
C PRO A 264 10.68 3.20 -0.92
N VAL A 265 11.23 4.41 -0.81
CA VAL A 265 12.49 4.61 -0.09
C VAL A 265 12.18 4.61 1.40
N THR A 266 12.62 3.58 2.10
CA THR A 266 12.53 3.54 3.57
C THR A 266 13.52 4.54 4.15
N ILE A 267 13.03 5.67 4.64
CA ILE A 267 13.87 6.60 5.42
C ILE A 267 14.03 6.00 6.81
N SER A 268 15.26 5.61 7.15
CA SER A 268 15.59 5.16 8.50
C SER A 268 15.70 6.36 9.43
N VAL A 269 14.78 6.47 10.39
CA VAL A 269 14.86 7.46 11.46
C VAL A 269 15.86 6.96 12.49
N ARG A 270 17.01 7.63 12.62
CA ARG A 270 17.88 7.45 13.79
C ARG A 270 17.33 8.36 14.89
N VAL A 271 16.82 7.77 15.97
CA VAL A 271 16.46 8.52 17.17
C VAL A 271 17.77 8.86 17.88
N GLU A 272 18.19 10.12 17.80
CA GLU A 272 19.23 10.65 18.70
C GLU A 272 18.63 10.68 20.11
N GLN A 273 19.08 9.77 20.97
CA GLN A 273 18.79 9.84 22.39
C GLN A 273 19.55 11.04 22.95
N GLN A 274 18.84 12.08 23.36
CA GLN A 274 19.41 13.12 24.21
C GLN A 274 19.68 12.50 25.58
N GLU A 275 20.95 12.47 25.98
CA GLU A 275 21.43 12.07 27.32
C GLU A 275 20.92 13.00 28.43
#